data_AF-A0A968T6D5-F1
#
_entry.id   AF-A0A968T6D5-F1
#
_cell.length_a   1.000
_cell.length_b   1.000
_cell.length_c   1.000
_cell.angle_alpha   90.00
_cell.angle_beta   90.00
_cell.angle_gamma   90.00
#
_symmetry.space_group_name_H-M   'P 1'
#
loop_
_entity.id
_entity.type
_entity.pdbx_description
1 polymer ?
#
loop_
_entity_poly.entity_id
_entity_poly.type
_entity_poly.pdbx_seq_one_letter_code
_entity_poly.pdbx_strand_id
1 'polypeptide(L)'
;MSRQGNSTKNNLLLCAASGSSPTGTYTKLAERNDIDTYKNLKVIKLDEWGGIPANHEGSCETYLQSILVKPLNIREENYYSFQSEPSSPEEECNRIQQLIYQNGPIDACVLGLGMNGHIAFNEPSTYLQAHCHVAVLSEASMNHPMAKNMKKDSVYGLSLGMAEHHEFQKE
;
A
#
# COMPACT_ATOMS: atom_id res chain seq x y z
N MET A 1 -16.11 -33.70 12.07
CA MET A 1 -14.75 -33.31 11.65
C MET A 1 -14.40 -32.02 12.36
N SER A 2 -13.47 -32.12 13.29
CA SER A 2 -13.00 -31.05 14.18
C SER A 2 -12.40 -29.89 13.37
N ARG A 3 -12.85 -28.66 13.62
CA ARG A 3 -12.13 -27.44 13.23
C ARG A 3 -10.77 -27.48 13.92
N GLN A 4 -9.74 -27.82 13.15
CA GLN A 4 -8.37 -27.88 13.65
C GLN A 4 -7.87 -26.44 13.85
N GLY A 5 -7.43 -26.16 15.07
CA GLY A 5 -6.63 -25.04 15.57
C GLY A 5 -6.62 -23.73 14.76
N ASN A 6 -7.24 -22.69 15.33
CA ASN A 6 -6.93 -21.31 14.97
C ASN A 6 -5.48 -21.01 15.41
N SER A 7 -4.52 -21.32 14.53
CA SER A 7 -3.13 -20.93 14.72
C SER A 7 -3.08 -19.40 14.60
N THR A 8 -2.89 -18.69 15.71
CA THR A 8 -2.73 -17.25 15.71
C THR A 8 -1.42 -16.91 15.00
N LYS A 9 -1.51 -16.57 13.70
CA LYS A 9 -0.37 -16.03 12.94
C LYS A 9 0.06 -14.74 13.63
N ASN A 10 1.22 -14.77 14.28
CA ASN A 10 1.72 -13.65 15.09
C ASN A 10 2.36 -12.54 14.22
N ASN A 11 2.56 -12.78 12.92
CA ASN A 11 3.20 -11.84 11.99
C ASN A 11 2.28 -11.59 10.79
N LEU A 12 1.20 -10.83 11.00
CA LEU A 12 0.28 -10.45 9.92
C LEU A 12 0.92 -9.45 8.98
N LEU A 13 0.74 -9.62 7.68
CA LEU A 13 1.11 -8.68 6.63
C LEU A 13 -0.14 -7.92 6.17
N LEU A 14 -0.23 -6.65 6.58
CA LEU A 14 -1.28 -5.72 6.17
C LEU A 14 -0.84 -4.92 4.95
N CYS A 15 -1.61 -4.98 3.86
CA CYS A 15 -1.48 -4.04 2.77
C CYS A 15 -2.32 -2.79 3.03
N ALA A 16 -1.67 -1.62 3.04
CA ALA A 16 -2.26 -0.36 3.46
C ALA A 16 -2.38 0.65 2.29
N ALA A 17 -3.61 1.06 2.00
CA ALA A 17 -3.91 2.19 1.12
C ALA A 17 -3.69 3.54 1.82
N SER A 18 -3.33 4.55 1.05
CA SER A 18 -3.39 5.96 1.43
C SER A 18 -4.77 6.58 1.10
N GLY A 19 -4.94 7.88 1.40
CA GLY A 19 -6.13 8.65 0.99
C GLY A 19 -7.21 8.79 2.09
N SER A 20 -8.29 9.49 1.77
CA SER A 20 -9.30 9.88 2.77
C SER A 20 -10.15 8.71 3.29
N SER A 21 -10.43 7.72 2.44
CA SER A 21 -11.30 6.58 2.77
C SER A 21 -10.77 5.72 3.93
N PRO A 22 -9.49 5.30 3.95
CA PRO A 22 -8.97 4.50 5.06
C PRO A 22 -8.68 5.29 6.34
N THR A 23 -8.63 6.64 6.30
CA THR A 23 -8.24 7.49 7.44
C THR A 23 -9.01 7.16 8.72
N GLY A 24 -10.34 7.11 8.65
CA GLY A 24 -11.16 6.82 9.83
C GLY A 24 -10.87 5.45 10.45
N THR A 25 -10.55 4.45 9.62
CA THR A 25 -10.19 3.10 10.09
C THR A 25 -8.86 3.14 10.83
N TYR A 26 -7.83 3.74 10.25
CA TYR A 26 -6.51 3.83 10.88
C TYR A 26 -6.54 4.67 12.15
N THR A 27 -7.26 5.79 12.17
CA THR A 27 -7.45 6.60 13.38
C THR A 27 -8.08 5.77 14.50
N LYS A 28 -9.12 4.95 14.20
CA LYS A 28 -9.74 4.08 15.20
C LYS A 28 -8.82 2.96 15.69
N LEU A 29 -7.93 2.45 14.84
CA LEU A 29 -6.90 1.48 15.27
C LEU A 29 -5.90 2.13 16.23
N ALA A 30 -5.47 3.36 15.94
CA ALA A 30 -4.54 4.11 16.76
C ALA A 30 -5.15 4.52 18.12
N GLU A 31 -6.42 4.92 18.14
CA GLU A 31 -7.15 5.27 19.37
C GLU A 31 -7.23 4.10 20.38
N ARG A 32 -7.07 2.85 19.94
CA ARG A 32 -7.02 1.70 20.86
C ARG A 32 -5.78 1.73 21.76
N ASN A 33 -4.72 2.43 21.35
CA ASN A 33 -3.44 2.53 22.05
C ASN A 33 -2.86 1.17 22.50
N ASP A 34 -3.09 0.14 21.69
CA ASP A 34 -2.72 -1.25 21.96
C ASP A 34 -1.43 -1.60 21.19
N ILE A 35 -0.32 -1.00 21.61
CA ILE A 35 0.98 -1.12 20.94
C ILE A 35 1.47 -2.58 20.92
N ASP A 36 1.18 -3.34 21.98
CA ASP A 36 1.60 -4.74 22.08
C ASP A 36 0.94 -5.61 21.01
N THR A 37 -0.35 -5.37 20.70
CA THR A 37 -1.04 -6.03 19.59
C THR A 37 -0.38 -5.75 18.24
N TYR A 38 0.16 -4.54 18.02
CA TYR A 38 0.75 -4.15 16.73
C TYR A 38 2.25 -4.41 16.61
N LYS A 39 2.92 -4.85 17.68
CA LYS A 39 4.38 -5.02 17.74
C LYS A 39 4.96 -5.89 16.63
N ASN A 40 4.22 -6.94 16.24
CA ASN A 40 4.63 -7.88 15.20
C ASN A 40 3.88 -7.65 13.86
N LEU A 41 3.03 -6.63 13.79
CA LEU A 41 2.33 -6.27 12.56
C LEU A 41 3.36 -5.81 11.52
N LYS A 42 3.28 -6.41 10.34
CA LYS A 42 4.00 -5.98 9.15
C LYS A 42 3.04 -5.21 8.26
N VAL A 43 3.54 -4.16 7.62
CA VAL A 43 2.76 -3.31 6.74
C VAL A 43 3.48 -3.20 5.41
N ILE A 44 2.76 -3.40 4.31
CA ILE A 44 3.22 -3.09 2.96
C ILE A 44 2.35 -2.00 2.35
N LYS A 45 2.99 -0.97 1.81
CA LYS A 45 2.30 0.14 1.16
C LYS A 45 1.70 -0.30 -0.18
N LEU A 46 0.46 0.10 -0.45
CA LEU A 46 -0.28 -0.29 -1.65
C LEU A 46 0.25 0.39 -2.93
N ASP A 47 0.61 1.67 -2.84
CA ASP A 47 1.04 2.50 -3.95
C ASP A 47 1.88 3.71 -3.52
N GLU A 48 2.54 4.36 -4.48
CA GLU A 48 3.23 5.64 -4.28
C GLU A 48 3.28 6.49 -5.55
N TRP A 49 3.21 7.80 -5.39
CA TRP A 49 3.51 8.76 -6.44
C TRP A 49 5.02 8.78 -6.70
N GLY A 50 5.42 8.31 -7.87
CA GLY A 50 6.79 8.41 -8.36
C GLY A 50 7.12 9.80 -8.87
N GLY A 51 8.38 10.22 -8.71
CA GLY A 51 8.87 11.52 -9.19
C GLY A 51 8.58 12.70 -8.25
N ILE A 52 8.18 12.42 -7.00
CA ILE A 52 8.09 13.42 -5.94
C ILE A 52 8.90 12.99 -4.71
N PRO A 53 9.39 13.94 -3.90
CA PRO A 53 10.05 13.61 -2.64
C PRO A 53 9.12 12.85 -1.69
N ALA A 54 9.65 11.84 -0.99
CA ALA A 54 8.88 11.05 -0.01
C ALA A 54 8.34 11.88 1.18
N ASN A 55 8.92 13.05 1.46
CA ASN A 55 8.45 13.98 2.48
C ASN A 55 7.48 15.05 1.94
N HIS A 56 7.11 14.96 0.66
CA HIS A 56 6.11 15.84 0.08
C HIS A 56 4.75 15.59 0.74
N GLU A 57 4.01 16.66 1.08
CA GLU A 57 2.75 16.59 1.81
C GLU A 57 1.69 15.68 1.16
N GLY A 58 1.70 15.61 -0.17
CA GLY A 58 0.80 14.78 -0.97
C GLY A 58 1.28 13.35 -1.25
N SER A 59 2.45 12.94 -0.75
CA SER A 59 2.96 11.57 -0.94
C SER A 59 2.17 10.56 -0.10
N CYS A 60 2.05 9.33 -0.62
CA CYS A 60 1.43 8.23 0.12
C CYS A 60 2.25 7.90 1.38
N GLU A 61 3.58 8.04 1.31
CA GLU A 61 4.50 7.88 2.42
C GLU A 61 4.20 8.84 3.58
N THR A 62 4.11 10.15 3.31
CA THR A 62 3.83 11.14 4.37
C THR A 62 2.47 10.88 5.04
N TYR A 63 1.46 10.47 4.25
CA TYR A 63 0.16 10.07 4.78
C TYR A 63 0.27 8.83 5.69
N LEU A 64 0.86 7.73 5.23
CA LEU A 64 0.90 6.48 6.02
C LEU A 64 1.79 6.62 7.25
N GLN A 65 2.89 7.37 7.15
CA GLN A 65 3.74 7.68 8.29
C GLN A 65 2.96 8.41 9.40
N SER A 66 2.14 9.41 9.03
CA SER A 66 1.41 10.24 10.00
C SER A 66 0.16 9.56 10.55
N ILE A 67 -0.56 8.78 9.74
CA ILE A 67 -1.88 8.22 10.09
C ILE A 67 -1.80 6.78 10.61
N LEU A 68 -0.80 5.99 10.21
CA LEU A 68 -0.73 4.56 10.51
C LEU A 68 0.58 4.15 11.20
N VAL A 69 1.73 4.33 10.56
CA VAL A 69 3.02 3.75 10.99
C VAL A 69 3.43 4.31 12.36
N LYS A 70 3.51 5.64 12.50
CA LYS A 70 3.90 6.27 13.78
C LYS A 70 2.85 6.07 14.87
N PRO A 71 1.53 6.28 14.64
CA PRO A 71 0.53 6.10 15.68
C PRO A 71 0.41 4.67 16.21
N LEU A 72 0.65 3.64 15.38
CA LEU A 72 0.66 2.24 15.81
C LEU A 72 2.04 1.76 16.31
N ASN A 73 3.06 2.63 16.29
CA ASN A 73 4.44 2.29 16.63
C ASN A 73 4.98 1.07 15.86
N ILE A 74 4.70 1.04 14.55
CA ILE A 74 5.22 0.00 13.66
C ILE A 74 6.73 0.18 13.54
N ARG A 75 7.47 -0.90 13.78
CA ARG A 75 8.94 -0.91 13.67
C ARG A 75 9.37 -0.74 12.23
N GLU A 76 10.49 -0.07 12.01
CA GLU A 76 11.02 0.21 10.67
C GLU A 76 11.22 -1.07 9.85
N GLU A 77 11.74 -2.14 10.47
CA GLU A 77 11.94 -3.45 9.84
C GLU A 77 10.64 -4.18 9.43
N ASN A 78 9.50 -3.70 9.92
CA ASN A 78 8.17 -4.24 9.62
C ASN A 78 7.38 -3.38 8.62
N TYR A 79 7.94 -2.27 8.14
CA TYR A 79 7.28 -1.38 7.19
C TYR A 79 7.96 -1.45 5.81
N TYR A 80 7.24 -1.95 4.82
CA TYR A 80 7.70 -2.13 3.45
C TYR A 80 7.04 -1.09 2.55
N SER A 81 7.81 -0.13 2.06
CA SER A 81 7.30 0.96 1.24
C SER A 81 8.10 1.18 -0.04
N PHE A 82 7.43 1.75 -1.03
CA PHE A 82 8.03 2.24 -2.27
C PHE A 82 8.97 3.41 -1.99
N GLN A 83 10.10 3.44 -2.70
CA GLN A 83 10.90 4.64 -2.92
C GLN A 83 10.15 5.55 -3.89
N SER A 84 9.96 6.83 -3.53
CA SER A 84 9.23 7.79 -4.37
C SER A 84 10.08 8.32 -5.54
N GLU A 85 11.41 8.26 -5.44
CA GLU A 85 12.35 8.69 -6.49
C GLU A 85 13.41 7.60 -6.77
N PRO A 86 12.99 6.40 -7.21
CA PRO A 86 13.93 5.33 -7.50
C PRO A 86 14.75 5.66 -8.75
N SER A 87 15.97 5.12 -8.83
CA SER A 87 16.80 5.23 -10.04
C SER A 87 16.20 4.46 -11.23
N SER A 88 15.52 3.35 -10.97
CA SER A 88 14.69 2.62 -11.93
C SER A 88 13.35 2.28 -11.29
N PRO A 89 12.24 2.84 -11.80
CA PRO A 89 10.89 2.51 -11.34
C PRO A 89 10.56 1.01 -11.45
N GLU A 90 11.04 0.36 -12.51
CA GLU A 90 10.81 -1.07 -12.75
C GLU A 90 11.56 -1.95 -11.75
N GLU A 91 12.83 -1.62 -11.45
CA GLU A 91 13.59 -2.31 -10.41
C GLU A 91 12.97 -2.13 -9.03
N GLU A 92 12.39 -0.95 -8.76
CA GLU A 92 11.68 -0.68 -7.52
C GLU A 92 10.40 -1.53 -7.38
N CYS A 93 9.61 -1.66 -8.45
CA CYS A 93 8.48 -2.58 -8.47
C CYS A 93 8.91 -4.03 -8.21
N ASN A 94 10.02 -4.46 -8.84
CA ASN A 94 10.58 -5.79 -8.59
C ASN A 94 11.02 -5.96 -7.13
N ARG A 95 11.65 -4.95 -6.53
CA ARG A 95 12.07 -4.98 -5.12
C ARG A 95 10.87 -5.16 -4.19
N ILE A 96 9.78 -4.43 -4.43
CA ILE A 96 8.55 -4.55 -3.66
C ILE A 96 7.90 -5.93 -3.85
N GLN A 97 7.88 -6.44 -5.08
CA GLN A 97 7.38 -7.79 -5.34
C GLN A 97 8.19 -8.86 -4.58
N GLN A 98 9.51 -8.74 -4.52
CA GLN A 98 10.35 -9.64 -3.74
C GLN A 98 10.07 -9.55 -2.23
N LEU A 99 9.78 -8.34 -1.72
CA LEU A 99 9.39 -8.18 -0.32
C LEU A 99 8.07 -8.89 0.00
N ILE A 100 7.09 -8.90 -0.92
CA ILE A 100 5.87 -9.70 -0.77
C ILE A 100 6.22 -11.19 -0.67
N TYR A 101 6.99 -11.72 -1.64
CA TYR A 101 7.37 -13.14 -1.64
C TYR A 101 8.15 -13.57 -0.39
N GLN A 102 9.03 -12.71 0.13
CA GLN A 102 9.82 -12.99 1.34
C GLN A 102 8.99 -13.00 2.62
N ASN A 103 7.91 -12.20 2.67
CA ASN A 103 7.07 -12.05 3.86
C ASN A 103 5.83 -12.97 3.86
N GLY A 104 5.56 -13.62 2.73
CA GLY A 104 4.39 -14.47 2.54
C GLY A 104 3.18 -13.69 2.05
N PRO A 105 2.03 -14.37 1.88
CA PRO A 105 0.83 -13.74 1.33
C PRO A 105 0.35 -12.59 2.22
N ILE A 106 -0.25 -11.58 1.60
CA ILE A 106 -0.93 -10.48 2.28
C ILE A 106 -2.15 -11.06 3.02
N ASP A 107 -2.18 -10.88 4.35
CA ASP A 107 -3.25 -11.44 5.19
C ASP A 107 -4.51 -10.57 5.20
N ALA A 108 -4.33 -9.25 5.06
CA ALA A 108 -5.41 -8.28 4.99
C ALA A 108 -4.98 -7.12 4.08
N CYS A 109 -5.93 -6.59 3.32
CA CYS A 109 -5.69 -5.44 2.46
C CYS A 109 -6.79 -4.40 2.68
N VAL A 110 -6.39 -3.17 2.97
CA VAL A 110 -7.29 -2.02 3.02
C VAL A 110 -7.22 -1.35 1.65
N LEU A 111 -8.36 -1.29 0.96
CA LEU A 111 -8.46 -0.73 -0.38
C LEU A 111 -9.40 0.48 -0.40
N GLY A 112 -9.05 1.45 -1.23
CA GLY A 112 -9.96 2.51 -1.68
C GLY A 112 -10.39 2.27 -3.12
N LEU A 113 -11.53 2.84 -3.51
CA LEU A 113 -11.97 2.89 -4.90
C LEU A 113 -11.92 4.33 -5.38
N GLY A 114 -11.22 4.55 -6.49
CA GLY A 114 -11.24 5.81 -7.21
C GLY A 114 -12.60 6.09 -7.84
N MET A 115 -12.88 7.35 -8.18
CA MET A 115 -14.15 7.74 -8.81
C MET A 115 -14.39 7.05 -10.17
N ASN A 116 -13.32 6.66 -10.86
CA ASN A 116 -13.37 5.89 -12.11
C ASN A 116 -13.30 4.36 -11.87
N GLY A 117 -13.32 3.91 -10.62
CA GLY A 117 -13.26 2.50 -10.23
C GLY A 117 -11.86 1.91 -10.09
N HIS A 118 -10.78 2.71 -10.19
CA HIS A 118 -9.44 2.19 -9.95
C HIS A 118 -9.25 1.69 -8.52
N ILE A 119 -8.35 0.73 -8.35
CA ILE A 119 -7.84 0.25 -7.05
C ILE A 119 -6.34 0.53 -7.05
N ALA A 120 -5.83 1.20 -6.02
CA ALA A 120 -4.46 1.72 -6.05
C ALA A 120 -4.24 2.62 -7.29
N PHE A 121 -3.16 2.42 -8.05
CA PHE A 121 -3.03 2.98 -9.40
C PHE A 121 -3.33 1.98 -10.53
N ASN A 122 -4.07 0.90 -10.24
CA ASN A 122 -4.62 0.02 -11.28
C ASN A 122 -5.82 0.70 -11.96
N GLU A 123 -5.54 1.50 -12.98
CA GLU A 123 -6.53 2.22 -13.78
C GLU A 123 -7.43 1.28 -14.60
N PRO A 124 -8.65 1.72 -14.97
CA PRO A 124 -9.50 0.98 -15.90
C PRO A 124 -8.77 0.64 -17.21
N SER A 125 -8.71 -0.65 -17.52
CA SER A 125 -7.99 -1.19 -18.67
C SER A 125 -8.70 -2.43 -19.22
N THR A 126 -8.34 -2.86 -20.43
CA THR A 126 -8.83 -4.11 -21.04
C THR A 126 -8.19 -5.36 -20.44
N TYR A 127 -7.18 -5.21 -19.58
CA TYR A 127 -6.49 -6.28 -18.88
C TYR A 127 -6.12 -5.85 -17.46
N LEU A 128 -5.97 -6.83 -16.56
CA LEU A 128 -5.53 -6.60 -15.19
C LEU A 128 -4.01 -6.72 -15.11
N GLN A 129 -3.36 -5.80 -14.39
CA GLN A 129 -1.96 -5.92 -14.01
C GLN A 129 -1.84 -6.91 -12.87
N ALA A 130 -1.11 -8.02 -13.07
CA ALA A 130 -1.01 -9.05 -12.06
C ALA A 130 -0.13 -8.61 -10.88
N HIS A 131 1.07 -8.13 -11.19
CA HIS A 131 2.13 -7.87 -10.21
C HIS A 131 2.41 -6.37 -10.07
N CYS A 132 3.32 -6.05 -9.15
CA CYS A 132 3.78 -4.68 -8.96
C CYS A 132 4.31 -4.09 -10.27
N HIS A 133 3.89 -2.86 -10.59
CA HIS A 133 4.19 -2.23 -11.89
C HIS A 133 4.22 -0.70 -11.79
N VAL A 134 4.82 -0.10 -12.82
CA VAL A 134 4.80 1.35 -13.06
C VAL A 134 3.50 1.68 -13.78
N ALA A 135 2.61 2.39 -13.10
CA ALA A 135 1.29 2.73 -13.60
C ALA A 135 1.30 4.02 -14.42
N VAL A 136 0.60 3.98 -15.56
CA VAL A 136 0.25 5.17 -16.33
C VAL A 136 -1.05 5.73 -15.76
N LEU A 137 -1.00 6.95 -15.24
CA LEU A 137 -2.11 7.55 -14.52
C LEU A 137 -3.08 8.25 -15.47
N SER A 138 -4.38 8.08 -15.23
CA SER A 138 -5.42 8.78 -15.98
C SER A 138 -5.48 10.26 -15.57
N GLU A 139 -6.09 11.10 -16.42
CA GLU A 139 -6.34 12.50 -16.06
C GLU A 139 -7.21 12.62 -14.80
N ALA A 140 -8.14 11.70 -14.59
CA ALA A 140 -8.98 11.65 -13.40
C ALA A 140 -8.14 11.47 -12.13
N SER A 141 -7.19 10.54 -12.14
CA SER A 141 -6.27 10.32 -11.01
C SER A 141 -5.31 11.49 -10.81
N MET A 142 -4.85 12.12 -11.89
CA MET A 142 -4.01 13.33 -11.82
C MET A 142 -4.75 14.56 -11.29
N ASN A 143 -6.08 14.55 -11.26
CA ASN A 143 -6.90 15.60 -10.67
C ASN A 143 -7.27 15.30 -9.20
N HIS A 144 -6.83 14.17 -8.64
CA HIS A 144 -7.03 13.84 -7.23
C HIS A 144 -6.39 14.90 -6.32
N PRO A 145 -6.98 15.25 -5.15
CA PRO A 145 -6.43 16.27 -4.25
C PRO A 145 -4.98 16.06 -3.85
N MET A 146 -4.54 14.79 -3.67
CA MET A 146 -3.15 14.46 -3.35
C MET A 146 -2.18 14.86 -4.48
N ALA A 147 -2.62 14.77 -5.75
CA ALA A 147 -1.82 15.08 -6.93
C ALA A 147 -1.83 16.57 -7.32
N LYS A 148 -2.69 17.38 -6.68
CA LYS A 148 -3.01 18.76 -7.11
C LYS A 148 -1.80 19.68 -7.25
N ASN A 149 -0.74 19.46 -6.46
CA ASN A 149 0.47 20.28 -6.44
C ASN A 149 1.68 19.63 -7.14
N MET A 150 1.48 18.48 -7.80
CA MET A 150 2.57 17.75 -8.44
C MET A 150 2.78 18.17 -9.90
N LYS A 151 4.03 18.14 -10.38
CA LYS A 151 4.33 18.42 -11.80
C LYS A 151 3.91 17.24 -12.66
N LYS A 152 2.81 17.39 -13.40
CA LYS A 152 2.18 16.31 -14.18
C LYS A 152 3.13 15.56 -15.11
N ASP A 153 4.11 16.25 -15.71
CA ASP A 153 5.02 15.67 -16.71
C ASP A 153 6.11 14.76 -16.13
N SER A 154 6.27 14.72 -14.80
CA SER A 154 7.33 13.96 -14.12
C SER A 154 6.79 12.94 -13.12
N VAL A 155 5.46 12.82 -13.02
CA VAL A 155 4.79 12.01 -12.02
C VAL A 155 4.22 10.75 -12.67
N TYR A 156 4.41 9.62 -12.01
CA TYR A 156 3.88 8.33 -12.40
C TYR A 156 3.42 7.56 -11.16
N GLY A 157 2.70 6.45 -11.34
CA GLY A 157 2.33 5.60 -10.22
C GLY A 157 3.30 4.44 -10.04
N LEU A 158 3.63 4.11 -8.81
CA LEU A 158 4.16 2.79 -8.43
C LEU A 158 3.03 2.08 -7.70
N SER A 159 2.65 0.88 -8.13
CA SER A 159 1.46 0.21 -7.60
C SER A 159 1.67 -1.27 -7.44
N LEU A 160 1.10 -1.85 -6.38
CA LEU A 160 0.84 -3.29 -6.37
C LEU A 160 -0.17 -3.66 -7.46
N GLY A 161 -0.03 -4.88 -7.96
CA GLY A 161 -0.95 -5.46 -8.95
C GLY A 161 -2.08 -6.26 -8.29
N MET A 162 -3.03 -6.66 -9.12
CA MET A 162 -4.28 -7.29 -8.71
C MET A 162 -4.13 -8.73 -8.19
N ALA A 163 -3.07 -9.45 -8.58
CA ALA A 163 -2.84 -10.81 -8.08
C ALA A 163 -2.50 -10.81 -6.58
N GLU A 164 -1.85 -9.75 -6.11
CA GLU A 164 -1.44 -9.58 -4.71
C GLU A 164 -2.63 -9.40 -3.76
N HIS A 165 -3.83 -9.16 -4.30
CA HIS A 165 -5.08 -9.07 -3.55
C HIS A 165 -5.88 -10.38 -3.52
N HIS A 166 -5.46 -11.40 -4.30
CA HIS A 166 -6.27 -12.58 -4.59
C HIS A 166 -5.63 -13.92 -4.20
N GLU A 167 -4.41 -13.93 -3.65
CA GLU A 167 -3.82 -15.17 -3.14
C GLU A 167 -4.47 -15.58 -1.80
N PHE A 168 -5.67 -16.17 -1.90
CA PHE A 168 -6.16 -17.07 -0.88
C PHE A 168 -5.17 -18.24 -0.76
N GLN A 169 -4.75 -18.52 0.47
CA GLN A 169 -3.95 -19.70 0.80
C GLN A 169 -4.61 -20.93 0.19
N LYS A 170 -4.01 -21.45 -0.89
CA LYS A 170 -4.29 -22.81 -1.34
C LYS A 170 -3.54 -23.73 -0.37
N GLU A 171 -4.24 -24.12 0.69
CA GLU A 171 -3.92 -25.33 1.44
C GLU A 171 -4.26 -26.58 0.61
#